data_AF-A0A2A2QXA3-F1
#
_entry.id   AF-A0A2A2QXA3-F1
#
_cell.length_a   1.000
_cell.length_b   1.000
_cell.length_c   1.000
_cell.angle_alpha   90.00
_cell.angle_beta   90.00
_cell.angle_gamma   90.00
#
_symmetry.space_group_name_H-M   'P 1'
#
loop_
_entity.id
_entity.type
_entity.pdbx_description
1 polymer ?
#
loop_
_entity_poly.entity_id
_entity_poly.type
_entity_poly.pdbx_seq_one_letter_code
_entity_poly.pdbx_strand_id
1 'polypeptide(L)'
;MTTQISIASTLFKEEYGHYPPITDNAKLHQLLDANDVDGENPRRIQFMSFNKKDNNSKGEICDPWKTPYLITYDDKGPLIISAGPDKKFGTKDDITNRDSR
;
A
#
# COMPACT_ATOMS: atom_id res chain seq x y z
N MET A 1 -5.12 -2.33 -8.25
CA MET A 1 -3.93 -2.04 -7.42
C MET A 1 -4.24 -2.23 -5.93
N THR A 2 -5.32 -1.65 -5.40
CA THR A 2 -5.74 -1.80 -3.99
C THR A 2 -5.80 -3.26 -3.49
N THR A 3 -6.37 -4.18 -4.27
CA THR A 3 -6.42 -5.61 -3.92
C THR A 3 -5.03 -6.25 -3.77
N GLN A 4 -4.09 -5.93 -4.66
CA GLN A 4 -2.74 -6.51 -4.63
C GLN A 4 -1.97 -6.04 -3.39
N ILE A 5 -2.04 -4.74 -3.08
CA ILE A 5 -1.44 -4.18 -1.85
C ILE A 5 -2.05 -4.82 -0.60
N SER A 6 -3.37 -5.05 -0.61
CA SER A 6 -4.09 -5.73 0.48
C SER A 6 -3.61 -7.16 0.68
N ILE A 7 -3.46 -7.93 -0.41
CA ILE A 7 -2.95 -9.31 -0.36
C ILE A 7 -1.51 -9.32 0.12
N ALA A 8 -0.64 -8.48 -0.46
CA ALA A 8 0.77 -8.39 -0.09
C ALA A 8 0.96 -8.05 1.39
N SER A 9 0.18 -7.09 1.91
CA SER A 9 0.18 -6.74 3.33
C SER A 9 -0.30 -7.89 4.23
N THR A 10 -1.25 -8.69 3.74
CA THR A 10 -1.77 -9.85 4.49
C THR A 10 -0.73 -10.98 4.53
N LEU A 11 -0.08 -11.28 3.41
CA LEU A 11 1.02 -12.25 3.34
C LEU A 11 2.20 -11.81 4.23
N PHE A 12 2.52 -10.52 4.25
CA PHE A 12 3.54 -9.98 5.15
C PHE A 12 3.19 -10.28 6.63
N LYS A 13 1.93 -10.06 7.01
CA LYS A 13 1.46 -10.39 8.37
C LYS A 13 1.48 -11.89 8.65
N GLU A 14 1.19 -12.75 7.68
CA GLU A 14 1.29 -14.20 7.87
C GLU A 14 2.73 -14.65 8.11
N GLU A 15 3.69 -14.01 7.45
CA GLU A 15 5.12 -14.33 7.60
C GLU A 15 5.72 -13.77 8.90
N TYR A 16 5.40 -12.52 9.26
CA TYR A 16 6.05 -11.79 10.36
C TYR A 16 5.16 -11.59 11.60
N GLY A 17 3.89 -11.94 11.53
CA GLY A 17 2.93 -11.83 12.64
C GLY A 17 2.32 -10.45 12.84
N HIS A 18 2.79 -9.42 12.12
CA HIS A 18 2.28 -8.05 12.18
C HIS A 18 2.17 -7.43 10.79
N TYR A 19 1.31 -6.41 10.64
CA TYR A 19 1.31 -5.59 9.43
C TYR A 19 2.57 -4.72 9.36
N PRO A 20 2.96 -4.26 8.16
CA PRO A 20 3.99 -3.24 8.02
C PRO A 20 3.72 -2.06 8.96
N PRO A 21 4.65 -1.68 9.87
CA PRO A 21 4.47 -0.53 10.76
C PRO A 21 4.61 0.81 10.02
N ILE A 22 4.81 0.76 8.70
CA ILE A 22 5.15 1.89 7.85
C ILE A 22 3.88 2.51 7.27
N THR A 23 3.68 3.79 7.56
CA THR A 23 2.61 4.61 6.96
C THR A 23 3.07 5.36 5.71
N ASP A 24 4.38 5.41 5.46
CA ASP A 24 4.96 6.04 4.27
C ASP A 24 4.88 5.08 3.06
N ASN A 25 4.13 5.48 2.03
CA ASN A 25 3.94 4.69 0.82
C ASN A 25 5.23 4.34 0.09
N ALA A 26 6.21 5.25 0.05
CA ALA A 26 7.46 5.02 -0.68
C ALA A 26 8.29 3.93 0.02
N LYS A 27 8.30 3.93 1.35
CA LYS A 27 8.93 2.89 2.16
C LYS A 27 8.15 1.58 2.10
N LEU A 28 6.81 1.63 2.15
CA LEU A 28 5.99 0.43 2.02
C LEU A 28 6.22 -0.28 0.68
N HIS A 29 6.35 0.48 -0.41
CA HIS A 29 6.74 -0.05 -1.71
C HIS A 29 8.06 -0.82 -1.63
N GLN A 30 9.10 -0.24 -1.02
CA GLN A 30 10.40 -0.89 -0.87
C GLN A 30 10.31 -2.16 -0.04
N LEU A 31 9.55 -2.12 1.05
CA LEU A 31 9.33 -3.25 1.95
C LEU A 31 8.69 -4.45 1.24
N LEU A 32 7.64 -4.20 0.46
CA LEU A 32 6.88 -5.25 -0.23
C LEU A 32 7.59 -5.78 -1.49
N ASP A 33 8.50 -5.00 -2.08
CA ASP A 33 9.30 -5.36 -3.26
C ASP A 33 10.68 -5.94 -2.92
N ALA A 34 10.83 -6.53 -1.71
CA ALA A 34 12.09 -7.12 -1.21
C ALA A 34 13.31 -6.17 -1.13
N ASN A 35 13.12 -4.89 -1.43
CA ASN A 35 14.13 -3.82 -1.36
C ASN A 35 14.11 -3.12 0.00
N ASP A 36 13.75 -3.87 1.04
CA ASP A 36 13.60 -3.34 2.39
C ASP A 36 14.93 -2.80 2.92
N VAL A 37 14.87 -1.55 3.39
CA VAL A 37 16.00 -0.79 3.93
C VAL A 37 15.96 -0.77 5.45
N ASP A 38 14.77 -0.90 6.05
CA ASP A 38 14.57 -0.74 7.49
C ASP A 38 14.71 -2.07 8.26
N GLY A 39 14.76 -3.22 7.56
CA GLY A 39 14.99 -4.54 8.13
C GLY A 39 13.73 -5.27 8.62
N GLU A 40 12.56 -4.72 8.33
CA GLU A 40 11.23 -5.27 8.62
C GLU A 40 10.89 -6.50 7.74
N ASN A 41 11.57 -6.69 6.60
CA ASN A 41 11.53 -7.86 5.74
C ASN A 41 12.93 -8.51 5.68
N PRO A 42 13.41 -9.13 6.79
CA PRO A 42 14.76 -9.67 6.88
C PRO A 42 15.02 -10.82 5.89
N ARG A 43 13.96 -11.48 5.41
CA ARG A 43 14.05 -12.56 4.41
C ARG A 43 14.05 -12.04 2.98
N ARG A 44 13.86 -10.73 2.77
CA ARG A 44 13.74 -10.08 1.45
C ARG A 44 12.77 -10.82 0.54
N ILE A 45 11.60 -11.18 1.09
CA ILE A 45 10.53 -11.82 0.33
C ILE A 45 9.87 -10.77 -0.54
N GLN A 46 9.73 -11.05 -1.83
CA GLN A 46 8.99 -10.18 -2.74
C GLN A 46 7.50 -10.54 -2.64
N PHE A 47 6.75 -9.76 -1.87
CA PHE A 47 5.30 -9.93 -1.71
C PHE A 47 4.53 -9.35 -2.89
N MET A 48 5.06 -8.28 -3.49
CA MET A 48 4.46 -7.61 -4.63
C MET A 48 5.53 -6.99 -5.51
N SER A 49 5.36 -7.13 -6.83
CA SER A 49 6.12 -6.39 -7.82
C SER A 49 5.36 -5.12 -8.19
N PHE A 50 6.06 -4.00 -8.17
CA PHE A 50 5.53 -2.71 -8.63
C PHE A 50 6.16 -2.32 -9.96
N ASN A 51 5.36 -1.77 -10.87
CA ASN A 51 5.90 -1.15 -12.06
C ASN A 51 6.27 0.30 -11.78
N LYS A 52 7.38 0.77 -12.35
CA LYS A 52 7.78 2.19 -12.27
C LYS A 52 6.72 3.18 -12.79
N LYS A 53 5.76 2.70 -13.60
CA LYS A 53 4.65 3.50 -14.12
C LYS A 53 3.59 3.85 -13.07
N ASP A 54 3.51 3.04 -12.03
CA ASP A 54 2.53 3.15 -10.95
C ASP A 54 3.04 4.04 -9.81
N ASN A 55 4.32 4.42 -9.85
CA ASN A 55 4.94 5.27 -8.83
C ASN A 55 5.13 6.71 -9.34
N ASN A 56 5.15 7.66 -8.40
CA ASN A 56 5.59 9.03 -8.70
C ASN A 56 7.12 9.18 -8.55
N SER A 57 7.63 10.39 -8.76
CA SER A 57 9.06 10.73 -8.65
C SER A 57 9.64 10.54 -7.24
N LYS A 58 8.80 10.42 -6.22
CA LYS A 58 9.18 10.13 -4.83
C LYS A 58 9.16 8.63 -4.51
N GLY A 59 8.72 7.78 -5.45
CA GLY A 59 8.57 6.34 -5.24
C GLY A 59 7.27 5.94 -4.53
N GLU A 60 6.34 6.89 -4.34
CA GLU A 60 5.04 6.59 -3.73
C GLU A 60 4.13 5.91 -4.75
N ILE A 61 3.38 4.89 -4.31
CA ILE A 61 2.42 4.17 -5.14
C ILE A 61 1.21 5.08 -5.38
N CYS A 62 0.92 5.37 -6.64
CA CYS A 62 -0.16 6.25 -7.04
C CYS A 62 -1.34 5.49 -7.66
N ASP A 63 -2.51 6.10 -7.53
CA ASP A 63 -3.73 5.71 -8.22
C ASP A 63 -3.72 6.14 -9.70
N PRO A 64 -4.74 5.75 -10.50
CA PRO A 64 -4.83 6.13 -11.91
C PRO A 64 -4.83 7.64 -12.16
N TRP A 65 -5.21 8.45 -11.17
CA TRP A 65 -5.24 9.91 -11.24
C TRP A 65 -3.96 10.58 -10.73
N LYS A 66 -2.91 9.77 -10.49
CA LYS A 66 -1.58 10.18 -10.02
C LYS A 66 -1.59 10.75 -8.61
N THR A 67 -2.56 10.36 -7.79
CA THR A 67 -2.58 10.67 -6.36
C THR A 67 -2.02 9.48 -5.58
N PRO A 68 -1.08 9.66 -4.65
CA PRO A 68 -0.63 8.59 -3.78
C PRO A 68 -1.81 7.96 -3.02
N TYR A 69 -1.85 6.63 -2.91
CA TYR A 69 -2.87 5.97 -2.08
C TYR A 69 -2.70 6.35 -0.61
N LEU A 70 -3.77 6.41 0.19
CA LEU A 70 -3.63 6.42 1.64
C LEU A 70 -3.69 4.98 2.15
N ILE A 71 -2.63 4.52 2.81
CA ILE A 71 -2.53 3.14 3.31
C ILE A 71 -2.40 3.18 4.83
N THR A 72 -3.33 2.52 5.50
CA THR A 72 -3.37 2.41 6.96
C THR A 72 -3.70 0.99 7.37
N TYR A 73 -3.33 0.61 8.59
CA TYR A 73 -3.58 -0.71 9.14
C TYR A 73 -4.38 -0.58 10.43
N ASP A 74 -5.44 -1.37 10.57
CA ASP A 74 -6.26 -1.45 11.77
C ASP A 74 -6.59 -2.91 12.12
N ASP A 75 -7.41 -3.12 13.14
CA ASP A 75 -7.81 -4.46 13.60
C ASP A 75 -8.56 -5.27 12.53
N LYS A 76 -9.15 -4.60 11.52
CA LYS A 76 -9.86 -5.22 10.40
C LYS A 76 -8.92 -5.52 9.21
N GLY A 77 -7.66 -5.10 9.28
CA GLY A 77 -6.62 -5.39 8.30
C GLY A 77 -6.03 -4.15 7.62
N PRO A 78 -5.58 -4.24 6.36
CA PRO A 78 -5.18 -3.06 5.58
C PRO A 78 -6.40 -2.28 5.07
N LEU A 79 -6.35 -0.96 5.20
CA LEU A 79 -7.26 0.00 4.58
C LEU A 79 -6.48 0.83 3.57
N ILE A 80 -6.88 0.75 2.31
CA ILE A 80 -6.23 1.42 1.19
C ILE A 80 -7.27 2.29 0.51
N ILE A 81 -7.01 3.59 0.41
CA ILE A 81 -7.93 4.61 -0.12
C ILE A 81 -7.28 5.30 -1.31
N SER A 82 -7.98 5.33 -2.44
CA SER A 82 -7.69 6.21 -3.58
C SER A 82 -8.51 7.47 -3.43
N ALA A 83 -7.89 8.63 -3.68
CA ALA A 83 -8.57 9.92 -3.65
C ALA A 83 -9.42 10.19 -4.91
N GLY A 84 -9.62 9.18 -5.76
CA GLY A 84 -10.43 9.30 -6.96
C GLY A 84 -9.95 10.35 -7.99
N PRO A 85 -10.82 10.64 -8.98
CA PRO A 85 -10.60 11.71 -9.95
C PRO A 85 -10.39 13.10 -9.34
N ASP A 86 -11.03 13.41 -8.22
CA ASP A 86 -10.99 14.75 -7.63
C ASP A 86 -9.71 15.04 -6.82
N LYS A 87 -8.93 13.99 -6.53
CA LYS A 87 -7.66 13.99 -5.82
C LYS A 87 -7.75 14.50 -4.38
N LYS A 88 -8.92 14.39 -3.76
CA LYS A 88 -9.19 14.84 -2.40
C LYS A 88 -9.73 13.68 -1.57
N PHE A 89 -9.03 13.33 -0.51
CA PHE A 89 -9.56 12.37 0.46
C PHE A 89 -10.76 12.95 1.22
N GLY A 90 -11.69 12.07 1.57
CA GLY A 90 -12.92 12.39 2.32
C GLY A 90 -14.11 12.76 1.45
N THR A 91 -14.02 12.54 0.13
CA THR A 91 -15.08 12.86 -0.84
C THR A 91 -15.82 11.60 -1.28
N LYS A 92 -16.89 11.77 -2.07
CA LYS A 92 -17.75 10.65 -2.49
C LYS A 92 -17.11 9.75 -3.54
N ASP A 93 -16.04 10.20 -4.20
CA ASP A 93 -15.30 9.43 -5.20
C ASP A 93 -14.10 8.69 -4.64
N ASP A 94 -13.89 8.73 -3.31
CA ASP A 94 -12.92 7.89 -2.64
C ASP A 94 -13.24 6.40 -2.91
N ILE A 95 -12.24 5.67 -3.42
CA ILE A 95 -12.34 4.24 -3.68
C ILE A 95 -11.51 3.52 -2.64
N THR A 96 -12.12 2.59 -1.89
CA THR A 96 -11.41 1.81 -0.87
C THR A 96 -11.36 0.32 -1.19
N ASN A 97 -10.39 -0.40 -0.64
CA ASN A 97 -10.33 -1.87 -0.73
C ASN A 97 -11.39 -2.58 0.14
N ARG A 98 -12.09 -1.84 0.99
CA ARG A 98 -13.13 -2.37 1.87
C ARG A 98 -14.49 -1.94 1.35
N ASP A 99 -15.45 -2.85 1.42
CA ASP A 99 -16.84 -2.45 1.25
C ASP A 99 -17.23 -1.54 2.40
N SER A 100 -17.54 -0.28 2.09
CA SER A 100 -18.29 0.61 2.97
C SER A 100 -19.75 0.14 3.00
N ARG A 101 -20.02 -0.94 3.75
CA ARG A 101 -21.40 -1.32 4.10
C ARG A 101 -21.95 -0.41 5.18
#